data_AF-A0A1I1R5I5-F1
#
_entry.id   AF-A0A1I1R5I5-F1
#
_cell.length_a   1.000
_cell.length_b   1.000
_cell.length_c   1.000
_cell.angle_alpha   90.00
_cell.angle_beta   90.00
_cell.angle_gamma   90.00
#
_symmetry.space_group_name_H-M   'P 1'
#
loop_
_entity.id
_entity.type
_entity.pdbx_description
1 polymer ?
#
loop_
_entity_poly.entity_id
_entity_poly.type
_entity_poly.pdbx_seq_one_letter_code
_entity_poly.pdbx_strand_id
1 'polypeptide(L)'
;MKKKIYNKKKFWSGIVFLFLAAISIPDTIIRFNNLDILRIIKYIILDTFCVLFGVTEVYRSLSNKCTKEDVQNDDERENLINMKSKSSAFNITFLICIAITILSIIALSVTKNIMLGGFFIGIGIVPTIMVIAEVGSYFYHDKRN
;
A
#
# COMPACT_ATOMS: atom_id res chain seq x y z
N MET A 1 0.54 35.56 3.76
CA MET A 1 0.85 34.71 2.59
C MET A 1 -0.42 33.95 2.20
N LYS A 2 -1.14 34.33 1.13
CA LYS A 2 -2.38 33.65 0.72
C LYS A 2 -2.01 32.26 0.18
N LYS A 3 -2.32 31.19 0.93
CA LYS A 3 -2.14 29.81 0.46
C LYS A 3 -3.14 29.55 -0.67
N LYS A 4 -2.64 29.42 -1.90
CA LYS A 4 -3.42 29.04 -3.07
C LYS A 4 -3.47 27.52 -3.15
N ILE A 5 -4.64 26.94 -3.38
CA ILE A 5 -4.79 25.51 -3.62
C ILE A 5 -4.49 25.29 -5.11
N TYR A 6 -3.43 24.55 -5.42
CA TYR A 6 -2.98 24.31 -6.79
C TYR A 6 -3.64 23.06 -7.37
N ASN A 7 -3.83 22.01 -6.57
CA ASN A 7 -4.52 20.78 -6.99
C ASN A 7 -5.76 20.51 -6.13
N LYS A 8 -6.93 20.94 -6.60
CA LYS A 8 -8.19 20.79 -5.84
C LYS A 8 -8.56 19.32 -5.59
N LYS A 9 -8.30 18.41 -6.54
CA LYS A 9 -8.66 16.99 -6.41
C LYS A 9 -7.87 16.31 -5.29
N LYS A 10 -6.55 16.50 -5.27
CA LYS A 10 -5.67 15.99 -4.20
C LYS A 10 -5.96 16.61 -2.84
N PHE A 11 -6.29 17.91 -2.81
CA PHE A 11 -6.70 18.59 -1.59
C PHE A 11 -7.95 17.95 -0.96
N TRP A 12 -8.98 17.70 -1.76
CA TRP A 12 -10.20 17.04 -1.27
C TRP A 12 -9.95 15.58 -0.85
N SER A 13 -9.14 14.84 -1.59
CA SER A 13 -8.72 13.48 -1.20
C SER A 13 -8.06 13.50 0.18
N GLY A 14 -7.07 14.37 0.40
CA GLY A 14 -6.39 14.49 1.69
C GLY A 14 -7.33 14.89 2.84
N ILE A 15 -8.28 15.80 2.59
CA ILE A 15 -9.29 16.17 3.59
C ILE A 15 -10.16 14.97 3.98
N VAL A 16 -10.61 14.18 3.01
CA VAL A 16 -11.45 12.99 3.29
C VAL A 16 -10.69 12.00 4.18
N PHE A 17 -9.41 11.74 3.90
CA PHE A 17 -8.59 10.85 4.74
C PHE A 17 -8.37 11.40 6.15
N LEU A 18 -8.15 12.71 6.29
CA LEU A 18 -8.04 13.34 7.61
C LEU A 18 -9.35 13.31 8.39
N PHE A 19 -10.48 13.49 7.70
CA PHE A 19 -11.80 13.41 8.31
C PHE A 19 -12.11 11.99 8.79
N LEU A 20 -11.72 10.98 8.00
CA LEU A 20 -11.84 9.58 8.39
C LEU A 20 -11.05 9.29 9.68
N ALA A 21 -9.79 9.74 9.72
CA ALA A 21 -8.93 9.61 10.90
C ALA A 21 -9.50 10.35 12.13
N ALA A 22 -10.10 11.52 11.92
CA ALA A 22 -10.70 12.31 12.99
C ALA A 22 -11.91 11.63 13.65
N ILE A 23 -12.60 10.73 12.93
CA ILE A 23 -13.70 9.93 13.47
C ILE A 23 -13.17 8.63 14.10
N SER A 24 -12.26 7.94 13.42
CA SER A 24 -11.77 6.62 13.85
C SER A 24 -10.92 6.66 15.12
N ILE A 25 -10.13 7.73 15.32
CA ILE A 25 -9.26 7.86 16.50
C ILE A 25 -10.10 7.98 17.79
N PRO A 26 -11.08 8.89 17.93
CA PRO A 26 -11.96 8.95 19.10
C PRO A 26 -12.72 7.65 19.35
N ASP A 27 -13.25 7.01 18.30
CA ASP A 27 -13.97 5.74 18.42
C ASP A 27 -13.09 4.63 19.02
N THR A 28 -11.82 4.59 18.60
CA THR A 28 -10.83 3.64 19.13
C THR A 28 -10.49 3.93 20.59
N ILE A 29 -10.39 5.20 20.98
CA ILE A 29 -10.15 5.62 22.38
C ILE A 29 -11.32 5.24 23.28
N ILE A 30 -12.56 5.51 22.86
CA ILE A 30 -13.77 5.22 23.66
C ILE A 30 -13.93 3.70 23.90
N ARG A 31 -13.60 2.89 22.89
CA ARG A 31 -13.77 1.43 22.94
C ARG A 31 -12.51 0.69 23.38
N PHE A 32 -11.46 1.40 23.80
CA PHE A 32 -10.13 0.82 24.07
C PHE A 32 -10.16 -0.38 25.02
N ASN A 33 -10.93 -0.30 26.12
CA ASN A 33 -11.04 -1.40 27.11
C ASN A 33 -11.87 -2.60 26.64
N ASN A 34 -12.67 -2.45 25.57
CA ASN A 34 -13.59 -3.49 25.08
C ASN A 34 -13.09 -4.18 23.81
N LEU A 35 -11.92 -3.82 23.29
CA LEU A 35 -11.39 -4.33 22.03
C LEU A 35 -10.24 -5.31 22.25
N ASP A 36 -10.21 -6.37 21.43
CA ASP A 36 -9.09 -7.29 21.37
C ASP A 36 -7.79 -6.56 20.96
N ILE A 37 -6.65 -6.98 21.52
CA ILE A 37 -5.32 -6.40 21.22
C ILE A 37 -5.03 -6.39 19.71
N LEU A 38 -5.39 -7.45 18.98
CA LEU A 38 -5.21 -7.52 17.52
C LEU A 38 -6.05 -6.46 16.77
N ARG A 39 -7.27 -6.16 17.25
CA ARG A 39 -8.12 -5.12 16.65
C ARG A 39 -7.55 -3.74 16.92
N ILE A 40 -7.04 -3.50 18.14
CA ILE A 40 -6.39 -2.24 18.51
C ILE A 40 -5.19 -1.97 17.58
N ILE A 41 -4.30 -2.95 17.38
CA ILE A 41 -3.15 -2.81 16.48
C ILE A 41 -3.60 -2.48 15.05
N LYS A 42 -4.63 -3.15 14.54
CA LYS A 42 -5.17 -2.89 13.20
C LYS A 42 -5.68 -1.45 13.06
N TYR A 43 -6.42 -0.94 14.04
CA TYR A 43 -6.93 0.43 14.02
C TYR A 43 -5.80 1.46 14.09
N ILE A 44 -4.80 1.24 14.96
CA ILE A 44 -3.63 2.13 15.06
C ILE A 44 -2.88 2.22 13.72
N ILE A 45 -2.66 1.09 13.04
CA ILE A 45 -1.99 1.07 11.74
C ILE A 45 -2.82 1.84 10.70
N LEU A 46 -4.14 1.62 10.66
CA LEU A 46 -5.05 2.30 9.74
C LEU A 46 -5.08 3.81 9.99
N ASP A 47 -5.20 4.23 11.24
CA ASP A 47 -5.26 5.64 11.63
C ASP A 47 -3.94 6.35 11.28
N THR A 48 -2.81 5.70 11.58
CA THR A 48 -1.48 6.21 11.20
C THR A 48 -1.38 6.40 9.70
N PHE A 49 -1.84 5.42 8.91
CA PHE A 49 -1.87 5.50 7.46
C PHE A 49 -2.76 6.66 6.97
N CYS A 50 -3.99 6.78 7.49
CA CYS A 50 -4.92 7.84 7.10
C CYS A 50 -4.40 9.24 7.41
N VAL A 51 -3.77 9.43 8.57
CA VAL A 51 -3.17 10.71 8.96
C VAL A 51 -1.98 11.06 8.06
N LEU A 52 -1.03 10.13 7.89
CA LEU A 52 0.15 10.37 7.07
C LEU A 52 -0.25 10.69 5.62
N PHE A 53 -1.10 9.85 5.03
CA PHE A 53 -1.57 10.04 3.66
C PHE A 53 -2.36 11.34 3.49
N GLY A 54 -3.27 11.62 4.42
CA GLY A 54 -4.09 12.83 4.42
C GLY A 54 -3.26 14.11 4.52
N VAL A 55 -2.30 14.18 5.45
CA VAL A 55 -1.39 15.32 5.61
C VAL A 55 -0.53 15.50 4.35
N THR A 56 0.03 14.42 3.81
CA THR A 56 0.88 14.48 2.61
C THR A 56 0.11 15.01 1.41
N GLU A 57 -1.10 14.52 1.14
CA GLU A 57 -1.93 14.98 0.02
C GLU A 57 -2.34 16.45 0.16
N VAL A 58 -2.74 16.89 1.36
CA VAL A 58 -3.03 18.31 1.63
C VAL A 58 -1.79 19.17 1.42
N TYR A 59 -0.63 18.74 1.93
CA TYR A 59 0.63 19.47 1.76
C TYR A 59 1.04 19.59 0.29
N ARG A 60 1.01 18.48 -0.46
CA ARG A 60 1.36 18.45 -1.89
C ARG A 60 0.41 19.32 -2.72
N SER A 61 -0.89 19.30 -2.41
CA SER A 61 -1.90 20.09 -3.13
C SER A 61 -1.75 21.62 -2.98
N LEU A 62 -1.09 22.06 -1.90
CA LEU A 62 -0.77 23.46 -1.63
C LEU A 62 0.59 23.89 -2.21
N SER A 63 1.38 22.95 -2.72
CA SER A 63 2.68 23.22 -3.34
C SER A 63 2.54 23.32 -4.86
N ASN A 64 2.89 24.50 -5.41
CA ASN A 64 2.93 24.73 -6.86
C ASN A 64 3.94 23.80 -7.55
N LYS A 65 5.09 23.56 -6.92
CA LYS A 65 6.15 22.69 -7.45
C LYS A 65 5.65 21.25 -7.58
N CYS A 66 5.05 20.71 -6.52
CA CYS A 66 4.52 19.35 -6.53
C CYS A 66 3.36 19.19 -7.51
N THR A 67 2.53 20.23 -7.67
CA THR A 67 1.43 20.20 -8.64
C THR A 67 1.96 20.24 -10.08
N LYS A 68 3.04 20.98 -10.35
CA LYS A 68 3.71 20.95 -11.66
C LYS A 68 4.38 19.61 -11.93
N GLU A 69 5.08 19.03 -10.96
CA GLU A 69 5.64 17.66 -11.07
C GLU A 69 4.54 16.62 -11.35
N ASP A 70 3.37 16.74 -10.73
CA ASP A 70 2.23 15.86 -11.01
C ASP A 70 1.69 16.01 -12.44
N VAL A 71 1.82 17.19 -13.07
CA VAL A 71 1.39 17.48 -14.46
C VAL A 71 2.49 17.14 -15.48
N GLN A 72 3.75 17.25 -15.08
CA GLN A 72 4.92 17.02 -15.93
C GLN A 72 5.28 15.53 -16.06
N ASN A 73 4.68 14.66 -15.23
CA ASN A 73 4.78 13.20 -15.29
C ASN A 73 4.20 12.55 -16.57
N ASP A 74 3.61 13.33 -17.49
CA ASP A 74 3.15 12.84 -18.80
C ASP A 74 4.27 12.75 -19.85
N ASP A 75 5.51 13.11 -19.51
CA ASP A 75 6.65 12.89 -20.41
C ASP A 75 6.88 11.38 -20.62
N GLU A 76 6.92 10.94 -21.89
CA GLU A 76 7.02 9.52 -22.27
C GLU A 76 8.20 8.80 -21.59
N ARG A 77 9.31 9.51 -21.37
CA ARG A 77 10.49 8.99 -20.70
C ARG A 77 10.22 8.69 -19.22
N GLU A 78 9.50 9.56 -18.52
CA GLU A 78 9.17 9.37 -17.11
C GLU A 78 8.15 8.24 -16.96
N ASN A 79 7.19 8.13 -17.88
CA ASN A 79 6.27 7.00 -17.92
C ASN A 79 7.00 5.67 -18.16
N LEU A 80 7.98 5.63 -19.09
CA LEU A 80 8.81 4.44 -19.32
C LEU A 80 9.66 4.06 -18.10
N ILE A 81 10.24 5.04 -17.41
CA ILE A 81 10.98 4.82 -16.16
C ILE A 81 10.04 4.27 -15.08
N ASN A 82 8.84 4.83 -14.94
CA ASN A 82 7.84 4.39 -13.98
C ASN A 82 7.38 2.95 -14.25
N MET A 83 7.12 2.59 -15.51
CA MET A 83 6.78 1.22 -15.89
C MET A 83 7.91 0.23 -15.58
N LYS A 84 9.17 0.57 -15.93
CA LYS A 84 10.34 -0.25 -15.59
C LYS A 84 10.54 -0.37 -14.08
N SER A 85 10.36 0.71 -13.34
CA SER A 85 10.46 0.73 -11.88
C SER A 85 9.40 -0.17 -11.22
N LYS A 86 8.14 -0.05 -11.65
CA LYS A 86 7.04 -0.90 -11.15
C LYS A 86 7.26 -2.38 -11.47
N SER A 87 7.68 -2.70 -12.70
CA SER A 87 8.01 -4.08 -13.10
C SER A 87 9.18 -4.64 -12.28
N SER A 88 10.24 -3.85 -12.08
CA SER A 88 11.38 -4.24 -11.24
C SER A 88 10.97 -4.45 -9.78
N ALA A 89 10.19 -3.52 -9.21
CA ALA A 89 9.69 -3.63 -7.84
C ALA A 89 8.81 -4.88 -7.65
N PHE A 90 7.97 -5.21 -8.63
CA PHE A 90 7.17 -6.43 -8.62
C PHE A 90 8.05 -7.68 -8.59
N ASN A 91 9.05 -7.77 -9.48
CA ASN A 91 9.98 -8.90 -9.54
C ASN A 91 10.80 -9.05 -8.24
N ILE A 92 11.32 -7.94 -7.70
CA ILE A 92 12.05 -7.93 -6.42
C ILE A 92 11.14 -8.42 -5.29
N THR A 93 9.91 -7.90 -5.20
CA THR A 93 8.95 -8.31 -4.17
C THR A 93 8.58 -9.78 -4.29
N PHE A 94 8.37 -10.26 -5.52
CA PHE A 94 8.08 -11.66 -5.80
C PHE A 94 9.21 -12.58 -5.34
N LEU A 95 10.46 -12.23 -5.66
CA LEU A 95 11.64 -12.97 -5.20
C LEU A 95 11.77 -12.99 -3.68
N ILE A 96 11.53 -11.85 -3.01
CA ILE A 96 11.54 -11.78 -1.54
C ILE A 96 10.44 -12.67 -0.96
N CYS A 97 9.22 -12.62 -1.51
CA CYS A 97 8.12 -13.48 -1.08
C CYS A 97 8.49 -14.97 -1.23
N ILE A 98 9.06 -15.37 -2.37
CA ILE A 98 9.54 -16.75 -2.58
C ILE A 98 10.64 -17.13 -1.59
N ALA A 99 11.59 -16.24 -1.32
CA ALA A 99 12.65 -16.52 -0.36
C ALA A 99 12.09 -16.77 1.06
N ILE A 100 11.11 -15.96 1.48
CA ILE A 100 10.44 -16.12 2.78
C ILE A 100 9.61 -17.41 2.83
N THR A 101 8.92 -17.78 1.76
CA THR A 101 8.16 -19.04 1.73
C THR A 101 9.08 -20.24 1.84
N ILE A 102 10.21 -20.25 1.12
CA ILE A 102 11.22 -21.32 1.21
C ILE A 102 11.80 -21.41 2.63
N LEU A 103 12.19 -20.28 3.23
CA LEU A 103 12.67 -20.24 4.62
C LEU A 103 11.63 -20.78 5.60
N SER A 104 10.35 -20.47 5.38
CA SER A 104 9.25 -20.97 6.20
C SER A 104 9.06 -22.48 6.09
N ILE A 105 9.24 -23.06 4.89
CA ILE A 105 9.22 -24.52 4.66
C ILE A 105 10.37 -25.20 5.42
N ILE A 106 11.56 -24.62 5.36
CA ILE A 106 12.74 -25.15 6.05
C ILE A 106 12.54 -25.10 7.58
N ALA A 107 12.03 -23.97 8.09
CA ALA A 107 11.73 -23.85 9.52
C ALA A 107 10.67 -24.88 9.97
N LEU A 108 9.66 -25.13 9.13
CA LEU A 108 8.63 -26.13 9.39
C LEU A 108 9.16 -27.57 9.43
N SER A 109 10.00 -27.93 8.46
CA SER A 109 10.56 -29.28 8.37
C SER A 109 11.45 -29.61 9.57
N VAL A 110 12.14 -28.60 10.13
CA VAL A 110 13.01 -28.75 11.31
C VAL A 110 12.20 -28.76 12.61
N THR A 111 11.28 -27.80 12.81
CA THR A 111 10.60 -27.63 14.12
C THR A 111 9.35 -28.49 14.28
N LYS A 112 8.74 -28.97 13.18
CA LYS A 112 7.46 -29.74 13.17
C LYS A 112 6.30 -29.08 13.93
N ASN A 113 6.37 -27.78 14.16
CA ASN A 113 5.34 -27.05 14.89
C ASN A 113 4.20 -26.64 13.95
N ILE A 114 2.98 -27.10 14.26
CA ILE A 114 1.78 -26.86 13.46
C ILE A 114 1.44 -25.36 13.32
N MET A 115 1.82 -24.54 14.30
CA MET A 115 1.56 -23.09 14.32
C MET A 115 2.36 -22.36 13.23
N LEU A 116 3.57 -22.81 12.93
CA LEU A 116 4.37 -22.28 11.81
C LEU A 116 3.73 -22.64 10.45
N GLY A 117 2.88 -23.66 10.42
CA GLY A 117 2.18 -24.13 9.22
C GLY A 117 1.19 -23.08 8.71
N GLY A 118 0.49 -22.42 9.65
CA GLY A 118 -0.41 -21.31 9.34
C GLY A 118 0.29 -20.11 8.70
N PHE A 119 1.49 -19.76 9.18
CA PHE A 119 2.31 -18.69 8.59
C PHE A 119 2.75 -19.03 7.17
N PHE A 120 3.16 -20.28 6.93
CA PHE A 120 3.53 -20.74 5.60
C PHE A 120 2.36 -20.65 4.61
N ILE A 121 1.17 -21.10 5.00
CA ILE A 121 -0.02 -21.02 4.14
C ILE A 121 -0.36 -19.55 3.83
N GLY A 122 -0.34 -18.67 4.83
CA GLY A 122 -0.64 -17.25 4.65
C GLY A 122 0.34 -16.54 3.71
N ILE A 123 1.64 -16.74 3.90
CA ILE A 123 2.68 -16.11 3.06
C ILE A 123 2.75 -16.78 1.68
N GLY A 124 2.53 -18.10 1.61
CA GLY A 124 2.58 -18.90 0.39
C GLY A 124 1.55 -18.53 -0.67
N ILE A 125 0.37 -18.05 -0.24
CA ILE A 125 -0.69 -17.60 -1.15
C ILE A 125 -0.31 -16.32 -1.90
N VAL A 126 0.51 -15.45 -1.30
CA VAL A 126 0.88 -14.14 -1.87
C VAL A 126 1.59 -14.27 -3.23
N PRO A 127 2.68 -15.04 -3.40
CA PRO A 127 3.32 -15.20 -4.71
C PRO A 127 2.39 -15.88 -5.72
N THR A 128 1.45 -16.74 -5.29
CA THR A 128 0.47 -17.36 -6.19
C THR A 128 -0.48 -16.30 -6.78
N ILE A 129 -0.99 -15.40 -5.95
CA ILE A 129 -1.84 -14.28 -6.41
C ILE A 129 -1.05 -13.37 -7.35
N MET A 130 0.22 -13.10 -7.05
CA MET A 130 1.09 -12.28 -7.90
C MET A 130 1.22 -12.87 -9.31
N VAL A 131 1.48 -14.18 -9.44
CA VAL A 131 1.58 -14.85 -10.76
C VAL A 131 0.25 -14.79 -11.52
N ILE A 132 -0.87 -15.04 -10.86
CA ILE A 132 -2.20 -14.97 -11.49
C ILE A 132 -2.46 -13.53 -11.98
N ALA A 133 -2.11 -12.52 -11.19
CA ALA A 133 -2.27 -11.13 -11.57
C ALA A 133 -1.37 -10.75 -12.76
N GLU A 134 -0.12 -11.20 -12.79
CA GLU A 134 0.79 -10.99 -13.91
C GLU A 134 0.23 -11.60 -15.20
N VAL A 135 -0.15 -12.87 -15.18
CA VAL A 135 -0.76 -13.56 -16.33
C VAL A 135 -2.05 -12.87 -16.78
N GLY A 136 -2.94 -12.51 -15.84
CA GLY A 136 -4.18 -11.82 -16.15
C GLY A 136 -3.94 -10.44 -16.78
N SER A 137 -2.97 -9.69 -16.25
CA SER A 137 -2.60 -8.38 -16.80
C SER A 137 -1.99 -8.50 -18.20
N TYR A 138 -1.16 -9.53 -18.44
CA TYR A 138 -0.59 -9.82 -19.75
C TYR A 138 -1.69 -10.05 -20.79
N PHE A 139 -2.63 -10.96 -20.52
CA PHE A 139 -3.75 -11.22 -21.43
C PHE A 139 -4.67 -10.01 -21.65
N TYR A 140 -4.91 -9.21 -20.61
CA TYR A 140 -5.74 -8.02 -20.72
C TYR A 140 -5.13 -6.97 -21.64
N HIS A 141 -3.82 -6.75 -21.53
CA HIS A 141 -3.10 -5.76 -22.34
C HIS A 141 -2.79 -6.27 -23.75
N ASP A 142 -2.48 -7.56 -23.92
CA ASP A 142 -2.28 -8.19 -25.22
C ASP A 142 -3.54 -8.12 -26.10
N LYS A 143 -4.73 -8.34 -25.52
CA LYS A 143 -6.00 -8.23 -26.25
C LYS A 143 -6.37 -6.80 -26.68
N ARG A 144 -5.74 -5.78 -26.09
CA ARG A 144 -6.05 -4.36 -26.31
C ARG A 144 -4.99 -3.62 -27.13
N ASN A 145 -3.88 -4.29 -27.45
CA ASN A 145 -2.91 -3.86 -28.47
C ASN A 145 -3.25 -4.52 -29.81
#